data_AF-A0A7J3V0L1-F1
#
_entry.id   AF-A0A7J3V0L1-F1
#
_cell.length_a   1.000
_cell.length_b   1.000
_cell.length_c   1.000
_cell.angle_alpha   90.00
_cell.angle_beta   90.00
_cell.angle_gamma   90.00
#
_symmetry.space_group_name_H-M   'P 1'
#
loop_
_entity.id
_entity.type
_entity.pdbx_description
1 polymer ?
#
loop_
_entity_poly.entity_id
_entity_poly.type
_entity_poly.pdbx_seq_one_letter_code
_entity_poly.pdbx_strand_id
1 'polypeptide(L)'
;MSGFGGAFAAAMVGVVFVVAMSSMASMTVSYMGLYQKLEAPTPDRVSISIDGGRIASGGTELLVNMTLLAGSDPMSLRDLARSDAFIVYSSGGDRVFERVGYGEGWRILAVTVGGQPELVSPIRGSSGMWDPGETIEMSVSPSMPVDAGSPWLFKFATAGGGVFSMTFGG
;
A
#
# COMPACT_ATOMS: atom_id res chain seq x y z
N MET A 1 -34.36 11.98 -63.45
CA MET A 1 -34.12 12.46 -62.07
C MET A 1 -33.68 11.29 -61.17
N SER A 2 -32.50 10.70 -61.40
CA SER A 2 -32.00 9.51 -60.65
C SER A 2 -30.93 9.82 -59.59
N GLY A 3 -30.53 11.09 -59.43
CA GLY A 3 -29.45 11.48 -58.49
C GLY A 3 -29.89 11.76 -57.05
N PHE A 4 -31.19 11.96 -56.80
CA PHE A 4 -31.67 12.46 -55.50
C PHE A 4 -31.70 11.37 -54.41
N GLY A 5 -32.04 10.13 -54.77
CA GLY A 5 -32.07 9.01 -53.82
C GLY A 5 -30.67 8.59 -53.33
N GLY A 6 -29.66 8.64 -54.20
CA GLY A 6 -28.27 8.33 -53.85
C GLY A 6 -27.66 9.37 -52.90
N ALA A 7 -27.90 10.66 -53.17
CA ALA A 7 -27.45 11.74 -52.30
C ALA A 7 -28.11 11.68 -50.91
N PHE A 8 -29.41 11.37 -50.86
CA PHE A 8 -30.13 11.20 -49.60
C PHE A 8 -29.62 9.99 -48.79
N ALA A 9 -29.37 8.85 -49.44
CA ALA A 9 -28.82 7.67 -48.78
C ALA A 9 -27.40 7.93 -48.22
N ALA A 10 -26.53 8.61 -48.98
CA ALA A 10 -25.20 8.97 -48.51
C ALA A 10 -25.24 9.92 -47.30
N ALA A 11 -26.18 10.89 -47.29
CA ALA A 11 -26.37 11.78 -46.16
C ALA A 11 -26.81 11.04 -44.90
N MET A 12 -27.73 10.07 -45.01
CA MET A 12 -28.18 9.25 -43.88
C MET A 12 -27.05 8.38 -43.31
N VAL A 13 -26.23 7.78 -44.18
CA VAL A 13 -25.04 7.02 -43.75
C VAL A 13 -24.05 7.94 -43.02
N GLY A 14 -23.84 9.16 -43.53
CA GLY A 14 -22.99 10.17 -42.89
C GLY A 14 -23.47 10.54 -41.48
N VAL A 15 -24.78 10.74 -41.29
CA VAL A 15 -25.37 11.05 -39.98
C VAL A 15 -25.18 9.89 -39.00
N VAL A 16 -25.44 8.65 -39.44
CA VAL A 16 -25.25 7.46 -38.60
C VAL A 16 -23.78 7.33 -38.17
N PHE A 17 -22.84 7.59 -39.08
CA PHE A 17 -21.41 7.52 -38.79
C PHE A 17 -20.97 8.59 -37.77
N VAL A 18 -21.46 9.83 -37.91
CA VAL A 18 -21.16 10.91 -36.97
C VAL A 18 -21.72 10.64 -35.58
N VAL A 19 -22.95 10.11 -35.49
CA VAL A 19 -23.55 9.72 -34.20
C VAL A 19 -22.77 8.58 -33.54
N ALA A 20 -22.38 7.57 -34.31
CA ALA A 20 -21.57 6.46 -33.80
C ALA A 20 -20.21 6.94 -33.28
N MET A 21 -19.52 7.80 -34.03
CA MET A 21 -18.24 8.38 -33.62
C MET A 21 -18.37 9.27 -32.36
N SER A 22 -19.45 10.04 -32.26
CA SER A 22 -19.72 10.87 -31.09
C SER A 22 -20.00 10.03 -29.84
N SER A 23 -20.73 8.92 -29.99
CA SER A 23 -20.99 7.97 -28.90
C SER A 23 -19.70 7.27 -28.46
N MET A 24 -18.85 6.85 -29.39
CA MET A 24 -17.56 6.24 -29.07
C MET A 24 -16.65 7.22 -28.33
N ALA A 25 -16.56 8.47 -28.80
CA ALA A 25 -15.77 9.51 -28.13
C ALA A 25 -16.29 9.79 -26.70
N SER A 26 -17.61 9.89 -26.52
CA SER A 26 -18.23 10.09 -25.21
C SER A 26 -17.93 8.93 -24.24
N MET A 27 -17.96 7.69 -24.75
CA MET A 27 -17.63 6.51 -23.97
C MET A 27 -16.16 6.48 -23.57
N THR A 28 -15.24 6.84 -24.47
CA THR A 28 -13.80 6.94 -24.16
C THR A 28 -13.51 8.02 -23.11
N VAL A 29 -14.12 9.21 -23.23
CA VAL A 29 -13.96 10.29 -22.25
C VAL A 29 -14.52 9.89 -20.89
N SER A 30 -15.68 9.22 -20.87
CA SER A 30 -16.28 8.72 -19.63
C SER A 30 -15.42 7.64 -18.97
N TYR A 31 -14.86 6.73 -19.77
CA TYR A 31 -13.95 5.69 -19.31
C TYR A 31 -12.66 6.29 -18.73
N MET A 32 -12.05 7.27 -19.41
CA MET A 32 -10.88 8.00 -18.89
C MET A 32 -11.20 8.74 -17.60
N GLY A 33 -12.37 9.38 -17.49
CA GLY A 33 -12.81 10.05 -16.27
C GLY A 33 -13.04 9.09 -15.10
N LEU A 34 -13.51 7.88 -15.37
CA LEU A 34 -13.62 6.81 -14.36
C LEU A 34 -12.25 6.28 -13.96
N TYR A 35 -11.35 6.06 -14.93
CA TYR A 35 -9.97 5.65 -14.67
C TYR A 35 -9.22 6.66 -13.81
N GLN A 36 -9.31 7.94 -14.13
CA GLN A 36 -8.68 9.00 -13.32
C GLN A 36 -9.27 9.11 -11.91
N LYS A 37 -10.56 8.77 -11.72
CA LYS A 37 -11.17 8.72 -10.38
C LYS A 37 -10.77 7.47 -9.59
N LEU A 38 -10.43 6.39 -10.26
CA LEU A 38 -9.91 5.16 -9.65
C LEU A 38 -8.40 5.26 -9.35
N GLU A 39 -7.64 5.98 -10.19
CA GLU A 39 -6.20 6.21 -10.02
C GLU A 39 -5.87 7.46 -9.20
N ALA A 40 -6.81 8.38 -8.98
CA ALA A 40 -6.60 9.49 -8.07
C ALA A 40 -6.30 8.90 -6.67
N PRO A 41 -5.08 9.10 -6.13
CA PRO A 41 -4.75 8.61 -4.81
C PRO A 41 -5.74 9.26 -3.85
N THR A 42 -6.58 8.44 -3.24
CA THR A 42 -7.42 8.92 -2.15
C THR A 42 -6.45 9.43 -1.09
N PRO A 43 -6.57 10.68 -0.59
CA PRO A 43 -5.64 11.18 0.40
C PRO A 43 -5.61 10.18 1.56
N ASP A 44 -4.44 9.59 1.79
CA ASP A 44 -4.33 8.50 2.76
C ASP A 44 -4.73 9.06 4.13
N ARG A 45 -5.85 8.56 4.65
CA ARG A 45 -6.34 8.91 5.99
C ARG A 45 -5.63 8.08 7.05
N VAL A 46 -4.68 7.25 6.67
CA VAL A 46 -3.83 6.51 7.58
C VAL A 46 -2.59 7.35 7.89
N SER A 47 -2.30 7.53 9.18
CA SER A 47 -1.07 8.16 9.65
C SER A 47 -0.40 7.25 10.66
N ILE A 48 0.83 6.82 10.38
CA ILE A 48 1.57 5.86 11.19
C ILE A 48 2.82 6.55 11.74
N SER A 49 3.06 6.37 13.03
CA SER A 49 4.35 6.64 13.67
C SER A 49 5.14 5.34 13.75
N ILE A 50 6.43 5.40 13.45
CA ILE A 50 7.35 4.30 13.71
C ILE A 50 8.09 4.68 15.00
N ASP A 51 7.84 3.95 16.08
CA ASP A 51 8.24 4.37 17.42
C ASP A 51 9.53 3.71 17.89
N GLY A 52 9.91 2.60 17.27
CA GLY A 52 11.09 1.85 17.66
C GLY A 52 11.44 0.75 16.69
N GLY A 53 12.72 0.36 16.73
CA GLY A 53 13.27 -0.69 15.89
C GLY A 53 14.51 -1.27 16.54
N ARG A 54 14.66 -2.59 16.49
CA ARG A 54 15.86 -3.28 16.97
C ARG A 54 16.20 -4.48 16.10
N ILE A 55 17.49 -4.77 16.04
CA ILE A 55 18.01 -6.00 15.45
C ILE A 55 17.91 -7.10 16.51
N ALA A 56 17.28 -8.21 16.14
CA ALA A 56 17.13 -9.41 16.94
C ALA A 56 17.83 -10.60 16.26
N SER A 57 17.89 -11.74 16.96
CA SER A 57 18.31 -13.02 16.39
C SER A 57 19.64 -12.98 15.62
N GLY A 58 20.60 -12.17 16.10
CA GLY A 58 21.92 -12.02 15.49
C GLY A 58 21.93 -11.41 14.08
N GLY A 59 20.94 -10.57 13.74
CA GLY A 59 20.85 -9.91 12.43
C GLY A 59 19.83 -10.53 11.49
N THR A 60 19.24 -11.67 11.85
CA THR A 60 18.28 -12.40 10.99
C THR A 60 16.82 -12.01 11.20
N GLU A 61 16.55 -11.12 12.15
CA GLU A 61 15.22 -10.63 12.44
C GLU A 61 15.30 -9.17 12.89
N LEU A 62 14.40 -8.33 12.36
CA LEU A 62 14.26 -6.93 12.73
C LEU A 62 12.88 -6.77 13.36
N LEU A 63 12.84 -6.24 14.57
CA LEU A 63 11.59 -5.94 15.27
C LEU A 63 11.32 -4.44 15.13
N VAL A 64 10.15 -4.09 14.62
CA VAL A 64 9.70 -2.70 14.41
C VAL A 64 8.39 -2.49 15.15
N ASN A 65 8.31 -1.40 15.91
CA ASN A 65 7.07 -0.97 16.54
C ASN A 65 6.47 0.18 15.72
N MET A 66 5.21 0.04 15.33
CA MET A 66 4.47 1.07 14.61
C MET A 66 3.16 1.37 15.31
N THR A 67 2.82 2.65 15.49
CA THR A 67 1.56 3.09 16.07
C THR A 67 0.69 3.79 15.03
N LEU A 68 -0.57 3.37 14.94
CA LEU A 68 -1.57 4.07 14.14
C LEU A 68 -2.00 5.33 14.91
N LEU A 69 -1.77 6.52 14.35
CA LEU A 69 -2.00 7.77 15.06
C LEU A 69 -3.48 8.09 15.19
N ALA A 70 -3.84 8.77 16.27
CA ALA A 70 -5.21 9.23 16.51
C ALA A 70 -5.70 10.12 15.35
N GLY A 71 -6.94 9.88 14.91
CA GLY A 71 -7.52 10.56 13.74
C GLY A 71 -7.28 9.83 12.41
N SER A 72 -6.56 8.70 12.43
CA SER A 72 -6.46 7.82 11.27
C SER A 72 -7.71 6.95 11.09
N ASP A 73 -7.95 6.46 9.88
CA ASP A 73 -8.93 5.39 9.67
C ASP A 73 -8.35 4.04 10.15
N PRO A 74 -9.15 3.15 10.77
CA PRO A 74 -8.70 1.80 11.13
C PRO A 74 -8.24 1.01 9.90
N MET A 75 -7.19 0.20 10.07
CA MET A 75 -6.69 -0.67 9.01
C MET A 75 -7.12 -2.10 9.26
N SER A 76 -7.81 -2.73 8.30
CA SER A 76 -8.08 -4.16 8.40
C SER A 76 -6.80 -4.97 8.19
N LEU A 77 -6.74 -6.18 8.75
CA LEU A 77 -5.63 -7.10 8.47
C LEU A 77 -5.45 -7.38 6.97
N ARG A 78 -6.53 -7.32 6.18
CA ARG A 78 -6.47 -7.48 4.73
C ARG A 78 -5.71 -6.34 4.06
N ASP A 79 -5.87 -5.12 4.54
CA ASP A 79 -5.17 -3.94 4.01
C ASP A 79 -3.72 -3.93 4.46
N LEU A 80 -3.44 -4.36 5.70
CA LEU A 80 -2.09 -4.63 6.18
C LEU A 80 -1.39 -5.71 5.35
N ALA A 81 -2.07 -6.81 5.04
CA ALA A 81 -1.52 -7.89 4.22
C ALA A 81 -1.21 -7.48 2.77
N ARG A 82 -1.81 -6.37 2.30
CA ARG A 82 -1.53 -5.75 0.98
C ARG A 82 -0.45 -4.68 1.06
N SER A 83 0.01 -4.33 2.26
CA SER A 83 1.04 -3.33 2.48
C SER A 83 2.42 -3.95 2.28
N ASP A 84 3.37 -3.13 1.85
CA ASP A 84 4.74 -3.54 1.60
C ASP A 84 5.66 -2.93 2.66
N ALA A 85 6.60 -3.73 3.16
CA ALA A 85 7.73 -3.21 3.92
C ALA A 85 8.99 -3.24 3.06
N PHE A 86 9.84 -2.25 3.25
CA PHE A 86 11.13 -2.16 2.60
C PHE A 86 12.20 -1.93 3.67
N ILE A 87 13.33 -2.60 3.50
CA ILE A 87 14.47 -2.46 4.38
C ILE A 87 15.71 -2.12 3.56
N VAL A 88 16.55 -1.24 4.12
CA VAL A 88 17.90 -0.97 3.63
C VAL A 88 18.86 -1.22 4.77
N TYR A 89 19.83 -2.09 4.58
CA TYR A 89 20.77 -2.49 5.63
C TYR A 89 22.15 -2.81 5.06
N SER A 90 23.15 -2.99 5.92
CA SER A 90 24.46 -3.52 5.54
C SER A 90 24.53 -5.01 5.86
N SER A 91 25.09 -5.82 4.96
CA SER A 91 25.37 -7.23 5.18
C SER A 91 26.70 -7.59 4.52
N GLY A 92 27.67 -8.05 5.32
CA GLY A 92 29.03 -8.34 4.84
C GLY A 92 29.77 -7.11 4.31
N GLY A 93 29.38 -5.90 4.75
CA GLY A 93 29.92 -4.63 4.28
C GLY A 93 29.25 -4.05 3.02
N ASP A 94 28.33 -4.79 2.39
CA ASP A 94 27.56 -4.32 1.23
C ASP A 94 26.19 -3.78 1.64
N ARG A 95 25.74 -2.73 0.94
CA ARG A 95 24.41 -2.16 1.15
C ARG A 95 23.36 -2.94 0.39
N VAL A 96 22.38 -3.47 1.11
CA VAL A 96 21.28 -4.28 0.58
C VAL A 96 19.98 -3.49 0.64
N PHE A 97 19.15 -3.61 -0.39
CA PHE A 97 17.77 -3.10 -0.41
C PHE A 97 16.84 -4.27 -0.71
N GLU A 98 15.81 -4.41 0.11
CA GLU A 98 14.88 -5.52 0.03
C GLU A 98 13.45 -5.04 0.23
N ARG A 99 12.54 -5.56 -0.60
CA ARG A 99 11.10 -5.46 -0.41
C ARG A 99 10.62 -6.77 0.21
N VAL A 100 9.92 -6.67 1.33
CA VAL A 100 9.37 -7.79 2.08
C VAL A 100 7.84 -7.73 2.06
N GLY A 101 7.21 -8.83 1.66
CA GLY A 101 5.75 -9.00 1.66
C GLY A 101 5.24 -9.60 2.98
N TYR A 102 3.95 -9.36 3.27
CA TYR A 102 3.30 -9.93 4.45
C TYR A 102 3.25 -11.46 4.39
N GLY A 103 3.56 -12.13 5.49
CA GLY A 103 3.57 -13.59 5.63
C GLY A 103 4.86 -14.27 5.17
N GLU A 104 5.57 -13.70 4.20
CA GLU A 104 6.82 -14.27 3.66
C GLU A 104 8.08 -13.60 4.22
N GLY A 105 8.08 -12.26 4.30
CA GLY A 105 9.22 -11.49 4.79
C GLY A 105 8.89 -10.67 6.04
N TRP A 106 7.61 -10.40 6.32
CA TRP A 106 7.22 -9.78 7.58
C TRP A 106 5.88 -10.24 8.11
N ARG A 107 5.70 -10.12 9.43
CA ARG A 107 4.46 -10.49 10.13
C ARG A 107 4.26 -9.67 11.38
N ILE A 108 3.01 -9.63 11.85
CA ILE A 108 2.66 -9.04 13.14
C ILE A 108 2.91 -10.08 14.23
N LEU A 109 3.64 -9.70 15.27
CA LEU A 109 3.88 -10.54 16.45
C LEU A 109 2.86 -10.25 17.54
N ALA A 110 2.60 -8.97 17.79
CA ALA A 110 1.71 -8.51 18.84
C ALA A 110 1.04 -7.18 18.46
N VAL A 111 -0.13 -6.94 19.05
CA VAL A 111 -0.82 -5.65 19.03
C VAL A 111 -0.99 -5.21 20.48
N THR A 112 -0.70 -3.93 20.75
CA THR A 112 -0.74 -3.36 22.08
C THR A 112 -1.43 -2.00 22.09
N VAL A 113 -2.07 -1.66 23.20
CA VAL A 113 -2.73 -0.38 23.45
C VAL A 113 -2.11 0.22 24.70
N GLY A 114 -1.43 1.36 24.57
CA GLY A 114 -0.70 1.96 25.70
C GLY A 114 0.34 1.02 26.33
N GLY A 115 0.95 0.13 25.53
CA GLY A 115 1.94 -0.85 25.97
C GLY A 115 1.37 -2.11 26.64
N GLN A 116 0.04 -2.26 26.72
CA GLN A 116 -0.62 -3.48 27.18
C GLN A 116 -1.15 -4.30 26.00
N PRO A 117 -1.19 -5.64 26.06
CA PRO A 117 -1.75 -6.46 24.98
C PRO A 117 -3.19 -6.06 24.66
N GLU A 118 -3.52 -6.01 23.37
CA GLU A 118 -4.89 -5.75 22.93
C GLU A 118 -5.79 -6.97 23.20
N LEU A 119 -6.92 -6.74 23.87
CA LEU A 119 -7.84 -7.80 24.31
C LEU A 119 -9.19 -7.78 23.60
N VAL A 120 -9.56 -6.67 22.96
CA VAL A 120 -10.92 -6.43 22.47
C VAL A 120 -11.07 -6.89 21.01
N SER A 121 -10.16 -6.48 20.11
CA SER A 121 -10.23 -6.79 18.68
C SER A 121 -8.90 -7.29 18.10
N PRO A 122 -8.21 -8.22 18.80
CA PRO A 122 -6.83 -8.53 18.49
C PRO A 122 -6.69 -9.05 17.06
N ILE A 123 -5.71 -8.50 16.34
CA ILE A 123 -5.30 -9.06 15.05
C ILE A 123 -4.81 -10.49 15.28
N ARG A 124 -5.59 -11.47 14.83
CA ARG A 124 -5.31 -12.90 15.00
C ARG A 124 -5.67 -13.69 13.76
N GLY A 125 -4.71 -14.48 13.29
CA GLY A 125 -4.90 -15.34 12.13
C GLY A 125 -5.17 -14.54 10.86
N SER A 126 -6.39 -14.62 10.34
CA SER A 126 -6.83 -13.96 9.10
C SER A 126 -7.84 -12.83 9.32
N SER A 127 -8.10 -12.43 10.56
CA SER A 127 -9.07 -11.39 10.92
C SER A 127 -8.54 -10.43 11.97
N GLY A 128 -9.10 -9.22 11.99
CA GLY A 128 -8.78 -8.17 12.97
C GLY A 128 -8.68 -6.81 12.31
N MET A 129 -8.67 -5.77 13.15
CA MET A 129 -8.40 -4.41 12.75
C MET A 129 -7.27 -3.86 13.59
N TRP A 130 -6.48 -2.97 13.00
CA TRP A 130 -5.55 -2.12 13.69
C TRP A 130 -6.24 -0.78 13.89
N ASP A 131 -6.60 -0.49 15.13
CA ASP A 131 -7.38 0.70 15.48
C ASP A 131 -6.45 1.89 15.83
N PRO A 132 -6.92 3.13 15.65
CA PRO A 132 -6.13 4.31 16.01
C PRO A 132 -5.77 4.34 17.50
N GLY A 133 -4.50 4.59 17.79
CA GLY A 133 -3.91 4.57 19.12
C GLY A 133 -3.24 3.25 19.51
N GLU A 134 -3.33 2.23 18.66
CA GLU A 134 -2.71 0.94 18.88
C GLU A 134 -1.33 0.84 18.23
N THR A 135 -0.43 0.08 18.87
CA THR A 135 0.92 -0.19 18.40
C THR A 135 1.04 -1.66 18.00
N ILE A 136 1.48 -1.92 16.78
CA ILE A 136 1.85 -3.26 16.31
C ILE A 136 3.35 -3.46 16.46
N GLU A 137 3.74 -4.61 17.02
CA GLU A 137 5.11 -5.13 16.95
C GLU A 137 5.19 -6.05 15.73
N MET A 138 6.07 -5.67 14.82
CA MET A 138 6.27 -6.31 13.52
C MET A 138 7.63 -6.98 13.49
N SER A 139 7.67 -8.23 13.05
CA SER A 139 8.91 -8.96 12.75
C SER A 139 9.15 -8.91 11.25
N VAL A 140 10.34 -8.53 10.85
CA VAL A 140 10.83 -8.49 9.47
C VAL A 140 12.06 -9.38 9.36
N SER A 141 12.04 -10.32 8.44
CA SER A 141 13.12 -11.28 8.19
C SER A 141 13.90 -10.86 6.94
N PRO A 142 15.07 -10.21 7.07
CA PRO A 142 15.94 -9.92 5.93
C PRO A 142 16.48 -11.22 5.30
N SER A 143 16.71 -11.18 3.99
CA SER A 143 17.30 -12.30 3.23
C SER A 143 18.73 -12.65 3.65
N MET A 144 19.48 -11.69 4.19
CA MET A 144 20.82 -11.88 4.75
C MET A 144 20.95 -11.22 6.13
N PRO A 145 21.81 -11.72 7.02
CA PRO A 145 21.99 -11.13 8.34
C PRO A 145 22.47 -9.67 8.27
N VAL A 146 21.85 -8.79 9.06
CA VAL A 146 22.29 -7.40 9.20
C VAL A 146 23.59 -7.32 9.99
N ASP A 147 24.56 -6.55 9.47
CA ASP A 147 25.84 -6.28 10.14
C ASP A 147 25.60 -5.59 11.49
N ALA A 148 26.18 -6.14 12.55
CA ALA A 148 26.07 -5.58 13.89
C ALA A 148 26.62 -4.15 13.96
N GLY A 149 25.90 -3.23 14.62
CA GLY A 149 26.31 -1.83 14.73
C GLY A 149 26.06 -0.99 13.47
N SER A 150 25.57 -1.59 12.38
CA SER A 150 25.24 -0.85 11.16
C SER A 150 23.85 -0.22 11.23
N PRO A 151 23.68 1.03 10.77
CA PRO A 151 22.37 1.63 10.69
C PRO A 151 21.54 0.96 9.60
N TRP A 152 20.23 0.89 9.82
CA TRP A 152 19.29 0.35 8.85
C TRP A 152 18.05 1.25 8.73
N LEU A 153 17.48 1.29 7.54
CA LEU A 153 16.28 2.07 7.22
C LEU A 153 15.11 1.10 7.04
N PHE A 154 14.03 1.39 7.72
CA PHE A 154 12.74 0.75 7.50
C PHE A 154 11.80 1.70 6.78
N LYS A 155 11.05 1.19 5.81
CA LYS A 155 9.91 1.88 5.20
C LYS A 155 8.70 0.96 5.17
N PHE A 156 7.54 1.54 5.40
CA PHE A 156 6.25 0.86 5.30
C PHE A 156 5.37 1.63 4.32
N ALA A 157 4.86 0.94 3.30
CA ALA A 157 3.94 1.49 2.31
C ALA A 157 2.57 0.83 2.49
N THR A 158 1.56 1.62 2.84
CA THR A 158 0.19 1.13 3.00
C THR A 158 -0.43 0.81 1.64
N ALA A 159 -1.45 -0.05 1.63
CA ALA A 159 -2.26 -0.28 0.43
C ALA A 159 -2.97 0.99 -0.09
N GLY A 160 -3.15 2.00 0.77
CA GLY A 160 -3.71 3.31 0.43
C GLY A 160 -2.70 4.29 -0.18
N GLY A 161 -1.41 3.93 -0.23
CA GLY A 161 -0.34 4.72 -0.85
C GLY A 161 0.46 5.61 0.12
N GLY A 162 0.12 5.64 1.40
CA GLY A 162 0.92 6.29 2.44
C GLY A 162 2.25 5.58 2.65
N VAL A 163 3.32 6.35 2.80
CA VAL A 163 4.68 5.82 3.01
C VAL A 163 5.26 6.42 4.27
N PHE A 164 5.67 5.55 5.19
CA PHE A 164 6.25 5.89 6.47
C PHE A 164 7.65 5.31 6.54
N SER A 165 8.61 6.03 7.14
CA SER A 165 9.98 5.53 7.20
C SER A 165 10.73 6.02 8.42
N MET A 166 11.63 5.19 8.94
CA MET A 166 12.52 5.54 10.02
C MET A 166 13.88 4.86 9.85
N THR A 167 14.95 5.59 10.14
CA THR A 167 16.31 5.04 10.23
C THR A 167 16.61 4.75 11.68
N PHE A 168 17.11 3.54 11.95
CA PHE A 168 17.55 3.11 13.27
C PHE A 168 19.08 3.12 13.31
N GLY A 169 19.64 3.61 14.43
CA GLY A 169 21.06 3.45 14.73
C GLY A 169 21.35 2.00 15.08
N GLY A 170 22.48 1.49 14.59
CA GLY A 170 22.97 0.14 14.91
C GLY A 170 23.61 0.04 16.29
#